data_AF-A0A933IF12-F1
#
_entry.id   AF-A0A933IF12-F1
#
_cell.length_a   1.000
_cell.length_b   1.000
_cell.length_c   1.000
_cell.angle_alpha   90.00
_cell.angle_beta   90.00
_cell.angle_gamma   90.00
#
_symmetry.space_group_name_H-M   'P 1'
#
loop_
_entity.id
_entity.type
_entity.pdbx_description
1 polymer ?
#
loop_
_entity_poly.entity_id
_entity_poly.type
_entity_poly.pdbx_seq_one_letter_code
_entity_poly.pdbx_strand_id
1 'polypeptide(L)'
;MIRAHLPRVSGTFLGSLAPLPERLCPNVEDCLGSGTLLLERVGIETARLDAECLLAHVLASTRWQVILEPRRRLRQVEFGRYLALLLRRERREPLAYVLGTREFWSLPLGVSSGVLIPRPETETLVEAALAILRRVPPQPPTPNPQSPVILDLCTGTGAVAVALARELLAARIIATDISRRAIRVARANAERHGVADRVTFLRGDLWRALDGHAPADGVDLIVSNPPYIPSGTLATLMPEVQWEPRRALDGGRDGLQFHREIIAGAPQHLRPGGCLLLEIGAIWRVGTASSWHDATPVETEKPTIEHRPLPIEN
;
A
#
# COMPACT_ATOMS: atom_id res chain seq x y z
N MET A 1 42.90 -29.15 -8.41
CA MET A 1 43.66 -28.42 -7.36
C MET A 1 43.56 -26.94 -7.72
N ILE A 2 42.93 -26.00 -7.00
CA ILE A 2 42.52 -25.86 -5.60
C ILE A 2 41.21 -25.03 -5.60
N ARG A 3 40.16 -25.52 -4.93
CA ARG A 3 38.96 -24.75 -4.57
C ARG A 3 39.28 -23.98 -3.29
N ALA A 4 39.39 -22.66 -3.34
CA ALA A 4 39.51 -21.84 -2.14
C ALA A 4 38.14 -21.70 -1.45
N HIS A 5 38.04 -22.27 -0.25
CA HIS A 5 36.93 -22.11 0.67
C HIS A 5 36.96 -20.70 1.28
N LEU A 6 36.00 -19.85 0.92
CA LEU A 6 35.61 -18.70 1.73
C LEU A 6 34.66 -19.19 2.83
N PRO A 7 34.97 -19.03 4.13
CA PRO A 7 34.06 -19.45 5.18
C PRO A 7 32.81 -18.56 5.18
N ARG A 8 31.64 -19.22 5.20
CA ARG A 8 30.35 -18.60 5.54
C ARG A 8 30.48 -18.04 6.95
N VAL A 9 30.60 -16.72 7.08
CA VAL A 9 30.45 -16.03 8.37
C VAL A 9 28.95 -15.95 8.68
N SER A 10 28.42 -17.06 9.18
CA SER A 10 27.05 -17.14 9.68
C SER A 10 27.02 -16.67 11.13
N GLY A 11 26.34 -15.55 11.39
CA GLY A 11 25.49 -15.39 12.57
C GLY A 11 26.08 -14.93 13.91
N THR A 12 27.39 -14.82 14.11
CA THR A 12 27.94 -14.54 15.47
C THR A 12 28.81 -13.29 15.63
N PHE A 13 29.14 -12.54 14.57
CA PHE A 13 30.09 -11.42 14.70
C PHE A 13 29.46 -10.08 15.17
N LEU A 14 28.14 -9.93 15.10
CA LEU A 14 27.44 -8.69 15.48
C LEU A 14 26.92 -8.67 16.92
N GLY A 15 27.05 -9.78 17.66
CA GLY A 15 26.51 -9.91 19.03
C GLY A 15 27.52 -9.71 20.17
N SER A 16 28.83 -9.65 19.90
CA SER A 16 29.87 -9.61 20.95
C SER A 16 30.97 -8.56 20.76
N LEU A 17 30.85 -7.64 19.79
CA LEU A 17 31.76 -6.51 19.72
C LEU A 17 31.45 -5.57 20.90
N ALA A 18 32.47 -5.29 21.71
CA ALA A 18 32.41 -4.26 22.71
C ALA A 18 31.83 -2.97 22.08
N PRO A 19 30.95 -2.25 22.80
CA PRO A 19 30.34 -1.04 22.29
C PRO A 19 31.38 -0.11 21.68
N LEU A 20 31.20 0.31 20.42
CA LEU A 20 32.04 1.35 19.83
C LEU A 20 31.99 2.57 20.74
N PRO A 21 33.11 3.07 21.28
CA PRO A 21 33.09 4.27 22.10
C PRO A 21 32.50 5.42 21.27
N GLU A 22 31.66 6.26 21.86
CA GLU A 22 30.85 7.27 21.13
C GLU A 22 31.67 8.18 20.21
N ARG A 23 32.94 8.45 20.58
CA ARG A 23 33.89 9.21 19.76
C ARG A 23 34.20 8.57 18.39
N LEU A 24 33.99 7.26 18.25
CA LEU A 24 34.18 6.50 17.02
C LEU A 24 32.87 6.27 16.25
N CYS A 25 31.71 6.65 16.82
CA CYS A 25 30.47 6.57 16.08
C CYS A 25 30.49 7.57 14.91
N PRO A 26 30.03 7.16 13.71
CA PRO A 26 29.99 8.01 12.54
C PRO A 26 29.07 9.20 12.74
N ASN A 27 29.32 10.26 11.97
CA ASN A 27 28.36 11.36 11.88
C ASN A 27 27.24 11.02 10.86
N VAL A 28 26.27 11.92 10.75
CA VAL A 28 25.16 11.79 9.81
C VAL A 28 25.66 11.65 8.37
N GLU A 29 26.61 12.48 7.93
CA GLU A 29 27.18 12.45 6.58
C GLU A 29 27.82 11.08 6.25
N ASP A 30 28.64 10.55 7.15
CA ASP A 30 29.28 9.24 7.03
C ASP A 30 28.23 8.11 6.89
N CYS A 31 27.17 8.19 7.71
CA CYS A 31 26.06 7.24 7.72
C CYS A 31 25.24 7.29 6.43
N LEU A 32 24.93 8.49 5.93
CA LEU A 32 24.22 8.67 4.67
C LEU A 32 25.07 8.21 3.49
N GLY A 33 26.36 8.56 3.44
CA GLY A 33 27.28 8.14 2.39
C GLY A 33 27.41 6.61 2.34
N SER A 34 27.74 6.00 3.48
CA SER A 34 27.91 4.54 3.56
C SER A 34 26.62 3.77 3.31
N GLY A 35 25.49 4.26 3.85
CA GLY A 35 24.17 3.66 3.62
C GLY A 35 23.75 3.75 2.16
N THR A 36 23.96 4.90 1.52
CA THR A 36 23.66 5.08 0.08
C THR A 36 24.42 4.07 -0.76
N LEU A 37 25.75 3.99 -0.61
CA LEU A 37 26.59 3.06 -1.37
C LEU A 37 26.18 1.60 -1.16
N LEU A 38 25.81 1.23 0.07
CA LEU A 38 25.34 -0.13 0.39
C LEU A 38 24.05 -0.47 -0.39
N LEU A 39 23.10 0.46 -0.42
CA LEU A 39 21.80 0.25 -1.07
C LEU A 39 21.90 0.34 -2.60
N GLU A 40 22.77 1.19 -3.14
CA GLU A 40 23.08 1.24 -4.58
C GLU A 40 23.65 -0.09 -5.07
N ARG A 41 24.54 -0.72 -4.29
CA ARG A 41 25.15 -2.01 -4.64
C ARG A 41 24.14 -3.13 -4.83
N VAL A 42 22.99 -3.08 -4.15
CA VAL A 42 21.89 -4.04 -4.30
C VAL A 42 20.81 -3.53 -5.27
N GLY A 43 21.09 -2.47 -6.04
CA GLY A 43 20.27 -1.95 -7.12
C GLY A 43 19.05 -1.14 -6.67
N ILE A 44 19.07 -0.54 -5.48
CA ILE A 44 17.97 0.33 -5.02
C ILE A 44 18.13 1.70 -5.65
N GLU A 45 17.24 2.06 -6.58
CA GLU A 45 17.29 3.34 -7.31
C GLU A 45 17.14 4.55 -6.38
N THR A 46 16.38 4.41 -5.29
CA THR A 46 16.16 5.45 -4.28
C THR A 46 17.15 5.38 -3.12
N ALA A 47 18.32 4.78 -3.30
CA ALA A 47 19.26 4.45 -2.22
C ALA A 47 19.54 5.61 -1.25
N ARG A 48 19.81 6.82 -1.78
CA ARG A 48 20.05 8.01 -0.97
C ARG A 48 18.82 8.39 -0.13
N LEU A 49 17.67 8.43 -0.78
CA LEU A 49 16.39 8.73 -0.15
C LEU A 49 16.07 7.71 0.96
N ASP A 50 16.28 6.43 0.69
CA ASP A 50 16.06 5.35 1.65
C ASP A 50 16.99 5.50 2.86
N ALA A 51 18.29 5.75 2.66
CA ALA A 51 19.24 5.98 3.74
C ALA A 51 18.84 7.19 4.61
N GLU A 52 18.41 8.28 3.98
CA GLU A 52 17.89 9.46 4.68
C GLU A 52 16.63 9.14 5.52
N CYS A 53 15.67 8.41 4.95
CA CYS A 53 14.46 7.99 5.65
C CYS A 53 14.75 7.07 6.85
N LEU A 54 15.65 6.10 6.68
CA LEU A 54 16.07 5.20 7.75
C LEU A 54 16.75 5.97 8.89
N LEU A 55 17.63 6.90 8.56
CA LEU A 55 18.33 7.70 9.57
C LEU A 55 17.36 8.65 10.29
N ALA A 56 16.49 9.34 9.56
CA ALA A 56 15.45 10.20 10.13
C ALA A 56 14.56 9.43 11.12
N HIS A 57 14.17 8.20 10.78
CA HIS A 57 13.41 7.32 11.66
C HIS A 57 14.15 6.99 12.95
N VAL A 58 15.44 6.66 12.88
CA VAL A 58 16.27 6.35 14.06
C VAL A 58 16.43 7.56 14.98
N LEU A 59 16.56 8.74 14.40
CA LEU A 59 16.76 10.00 15.11
C LEU A 59 15.45 10.64 15.60
N ALA A 60 14.30 10.06 15.26
CA ALA A 60 12.98 10.63 15.51
C ALA A 60 12.86 12.08 15.01
N SER A 61 13.43 12.35 13.82
CA SER A 61 13.49 13.66 13.19
C SER A 61 12.89 13.62 11.79
N THR A 62 12.70 14.78 11.19
CA THR A 62 12.34 14.87 9.77
C THR A 62 13.58 14.63 8.90
N ARG A 63 13.35 14.31 7.62
CA ARG A 63 14.42 14.09 6.66
C ARG A 63 15.29 15.34 6.43
N TRP A 64 14.67 16.52 6.41
CA TRP A 64 15.40 17.78 6.23
C TRP A 64 16.28 18.12 7.44
N GLN A 65 15.84 17.80 8.67
CA GLN A 65 16.65 18.00 9.87
C GLN A 65 17.94 17.17 9.81
N VAL A 66 17.85 15.92 9.33
CA VAL A 66 19.03 15.08 9.11
C VAL A 66 20.00 15.74 8.14
N ILE A 67 19.51 16.28 7.01
CA ILE A 67 20.36 16.91 5.99
C ILE A 67 21.05 18.17 6.51
N LEU A 68 20.39 18.95 7.37
CA LEU A 68 20.95 20.20 7.93
C LEU A 68 22.00 19.97 9.03
N GLU A 69 22.11 18.75 9.56
CA GLU A 69 23.04 18.40 10.64
C GLU A 69 24.09 17.34 10.23
N PRO A 70 24.84 17.52 9.13
CA PRO A 70 25.71 16.47 8.57
C PRO A 70 26.82 16.03 9.54
N ARG A 71 27.27 16.93 10.41
CA ARG A 71 28.33 16.68 11.39
C ARG A 71 27.84 16.15 12.74
N ARG A 72 26.52 16.02 12.95
CA ARG A 72 25.99 15.44 14.18
C ARG A 72 26.45 13.99 14.30
N ARG A 73 27.14 13.65 15.40
CA ARG A 73 27.54 12.28 15.69
C ARG A 73 26.35 11.47 16.20
N LEU A 74 26.23 10.24 15.72
CA LEU A 74 25.25 9.31 16.25
C LEU A 74 25.72 8.79 17.61
N ARG A 75 24.78 8.62 18.54
CA ARG A 75 25.02 7.78 19.73
C ARG A 75 25.15 6.33 19.30
N GLN A 76 25.83 5.52 20.11
CA GLN A 76 26.04 4.11 19.79
C GLN A 76 24.73 3.34 19.55
N VAL A 77 23.69 3.62 20.35
CA VAL A 77 22.36 3.00 20.19
C VAL A 77 21.68 3.45 18.89
N GLU A 78 21.85 4.72 18.48
CA GLU A 78 21.31 5.22 17.21
C GLU A 78 22.02 4.51 16.04
N PHE A 79 23.35 4.44 16.06
CA PHE A 79 24.11 3.77 15.01
C PHE A 79 23.75 2.28 14.89
N GLY A 80 23.65 1.57 16.01
CA GLY A 80 23.23 0.16 16.02
C GLY A 80 21.83 -0.05 15.42
N ARG A 81 20.87 0.83 15.73
CA ARG A 81 19.52 0.80 15.14
C ARG A 81 19.55 1.09 13.64
N TYR A 82 20.32 2.10 13.22
CA TYR A 82 20.47 2.44 11.80
C TYR A 82 21.03 1.27 10.98
N LEU A 83 22.09 0.63 11.48
CA LEU A 83 22.66 -0.57 10.85
C LEU A 83 21.63 -1.70 10.75
N ALA A 84 20.85 -1.96 11.81
CA ALA A 84 19.82 -3.00 11.78
C ALA A 84 18.75 -2.75 10.71
N LEU A 85 18.33 -1.49 10.52
CA LEU A 85 17.38 -1.13 9.46
C LEU A 85 18.01 -1.18 8.07
N LEU A 86 19.26 -0.73 7.92
CA LEU A 86 20.01 -0.83 6.66
C LEU A 86 20.16 -2.28 6.21
N LEU A 87 20.49 -3.21 7.11
CA LEU A 87 20.63 -4.63 6.79
C LEU A 87 19.31 -5.26 6.33
N ARG A 88 18.17 -4.81 6.87
CA ARG A 88 16.86 -5.20 6.35
C ARG A 88 16.63 -4.65 4.95
N ARG A 89 16.92 -3.37 4.74
CA ARG A 89 16.74 -2.73 3.43
C ARG A 89 17.67 -3.28 2.35
N GLU A 90 18.91 -3.64 2.70
CA GLU A 90 19.88 -4.30 1.81
C GLU A 90 19.33 -5.62 1.25
N ARG A 91 18.51 -6.34 2.02
CA ARG A 91 17.80 -7.56 1.56
C ARG A 91 16.62 -7.26 0.63
N ARG A 92 16.46 -6.02 0.17
CA ARG A 92 15.34 -5.54 -0.63
C ARG A 92 13.99 -5.58 0.09
N GLU A 93 13.98 -5.68 1.44
CA GLU A 93 12.73 -5.54 2.20
C GLU A 93 12.14 -4.14 1.96
N PRO A 94 10.85 -3.97 1.64
CA PRO A 94 10.26 -2.66 1.34
C PRO A 94 10.51 -1.64 2.45
N LEU A 95 10.90 -0.43 2.08
CA LEU A 95 11.18 0.64 3.04
C LEU A 95 10.02 0.87 4.02
N ALA A 96 8.77 0.81 3.55
CA ALA A 96 7.60 0.96 4.41
C ALA A 96 7.49 -0.14 5.48
N TYR A 97 7.87 -1.40 5.18
CA TYR A 97 7.94 -2.48 6.17
C TYR A 97 9.12 -2.32 7.12
N VAL A 98 10.23 -1.77 6.64
CA VAL A 98 11.39 -1.44 7.49
C VAL A 98 11.02 -0.36 8.51
N LEU A 99 10.32 0.69 8.07
CA LEU A 99 9.86 1.82 8.88
C LEU A 99 8.57 1.53 9.68
N GLY A 100 7.79 0.52 9.28
CA GLY A 100 6.49 0.18 9.86
C GLY A 100 5.37 1.19 9.53
N THR A 101 5.60 2.12 8.61
CA THR A 101 4.64 3.17 8.25
C THR A 101 4.69 3.50 6.76
N ARG A 102 3.56 3.96 6.20
CA ARG A 102 3.42 4.50 4.86
C ARG A 102 2.46 5.67 4.90
N GLU A 103 2.84 6.80 4.31
CA GLU A 103 1.91 7.90 4.11
C GLU A 103 0.94 7.56 2.98
N PHE A 104 -0.34 7.86 3.20
CA PHE A 104 -1.42 7.74 2.23
C PHE A 104 -2.48 8.79 2.57
N TRP A 105 -2.87 9.64 1.61
CA TRP A 105 -3.84 10.72 1.82
C TRP A 105 -3.44 11.68 2.96
N SER A 106 -2.16 12.02 3.05
CA SER A 106 -1.57 12.77 4.19
C SER A 106 -1.73 12.10 5.57
N LEU A 107 -2.06 10.80 5.61
CA LEU A 107 -2.20 10.03 6.84
C LEU A 107 -1.04 9.04 6.97
N PRO A 108 -0.24 9.10 8.06
CA PRO A 108 0.74 8.06 8.35
C PRO A 108 0.04 6.78 8.81
N LEU A 109 -0.11 5.82 7.90
CA LEU A 109 -0.69 4.51 8.16
C LEU A 109 0.38 3.53 8.61
N GLY A 110 0.11 2.81 9.69
CA GLY A 110 0.89 1.64 10.08
C GLY A 110 0.79 0.55 9.02
N VAL A 111 1.92 -0.05 8.67
CA VAL A 111 2.01 -1.19 7.74
C VAL A 111 2.81 -2.32 8.37
N SER A 112 2.57 -3.54 7.91
CA SER A 112 3.36 -4.70 8.36
C SER A 112 3.45 -5.73 7.23
N SER A 113 4.50 -6.56 7.26
CA SER A 113 4.68 -7.68 6.33
C SER A 113 3.38 -8.48 6.14
N GLY A 114 3.05 -8.93 4.93
CA GLY A 114 1.82 -9.70 4.72
C GLY A 114 0.52 -8.87 4.70
N VAL A 115 0.64 -7.54 4.55
CA VAL A 115 -0.45 -6.62 4.17
C VAL A 115 0.07 -5.71 3.06
N LEU A 116 -0.71 -5.49 2.00
CA LEU A 116 -0.33 -4.62 0.87
C LEU A 116 0.08 -3.23 1.37
N ILE A 117 1.18 -2.70 0.85
CA ILE A 117 1.62 -1.33 1.15
C ILE A 117 0.77 -0.37 0.30
N PRO A 118 0.10 0.63 0.90
CA PRO A 118 -0.69 1.62 0.15
C PRO A 118 0.11 2.28 -0.96
N ARG A 119 -0.51 2.34 -2.14
CA ARG A 119 0.06 2.92 -3.35
C ARG A 119 -0.45 4.35 -3.54
N PRO A 120 0.37 5.31 -4.00
CA PRO A 120 -0.09 6.66 -4.30
C PRO A 120 -1.23 6.69 -5.31
N GLU A 121 -1.21 5.78 -6.29
CA GLU A 121 -2.23 5.69 -7.34
C GLU A 121 -3.63 5.42 -6.75
N THR A 122 -3.71 4.70 -5.63
CA THR A 122 -4.97 4.42 -4.92
C THR A 122 -5.61 5.66 -4.31
N GLU A 123 -4.88 6.78 -4.17
CA GLU A 123 -5.48 8.06 -3.75
C GLU A 123 -6.51 8.57 -4.77
N THR A 124 -6.35 8.24 -6.05
CA THR A 124 -7.33 8.58 -7.10
C THR A 124 -8.70 7.90 -6.88
N LEU A 125 -8.72 6.72 -6.25
CA LEU A 125 -9.96 6.04 -5.87
C LEU A 125 -10.69 6.80 -4.76
N VAL A 126 -9.94 7.36 -3.80
CA VAL A 126 -10.48 8.22 -2.72
C VAL A 126 -11.03 9.51 -3.31
N GLU A 127 -10.28 10.17 -4.20
CA GLU A 127 -10.73 11.38 -4.91
C GLU A 127 -12.05 11.15 -5.66
N ALA A 128 -12.13 10.08 -6.45
CA ALA A 128 -13.33 9.73 -7.20
C ALA A 128 -14.53 9.45 -6.28
N ALA A 129 -14.31 8.70 -5.18
CA ALA A 129 -15.34 8.43 -4.18
C ALA A 129 -15.89 9.71 -3.55
N LEU A 130 -15.00 10.64 -3.15
CA LEU A 130 -15.41 11.93 -2.58
C LEU A 130 -16.16 12.77 -3.60
N ALA A 131 -15.74 12.77 -4.86
CA ALA A 131 -16.42 13.50 -5.92
C ALA A 131 -17.85 13.00 -6.14
N ILE A 132 -18.08 11.68 -6.14
CA ILE A 132 -19.42 11.08 -6.27
C ILE A 132 -20.29 11.46 -5.07
N LEU A 133 -19.79 11.25 -3.86
CA LEU A 133 -20.58 11.44 -2.64
C LEU A 133 -20.89 12.92 -2.36
N ARG A 134 -20.02 13.85 -2.77
CA ARG A 134 -20.25 15.30 -2.64
C ARG A 134 -21.17 15.86 -3.74
N ARG A 135 -21.31 15.18 -4.88
CA ARG A 135 -22.17 15.61 -6.02
C ARG A 135 -23.65 15.30 -5.83
N VAL A 136 -24.02 14.45 -4.87
CA VAL A 136 -25.42 14.22 -4.52
C VAL A 136 -25.98 15.53 -3.95
N PRO A 137 -26.95 16.20 -4.61
CA PRO A 137 -27.55 17.41 -4.07
C PRO A 137 -28.08 17.14 -2.66
N PRO A 138 -28.04 18.11 -1.73
CA PRO A 138 -28.75 17.96 -0.47
C PRO A 138 -30.19 17.59 -0.80
N GLN A 139 -30.61 16.40 -0.39
CA GLN A 139 -32.01 16.00 -0.42
C GLN A 139 -32.81 17.13 0.25
N PRO A 140 -34.05 17.42 -0.19
CA PRO A 140 -34.92 18.34 0.53
C PRO A 140 -34.87 17.98 2.02
N PRO A 141 -34.78 18.95 2.95
CA PRO A 141 -34.45 18.71 4.34
C PRO A 141 -35.37 17.63 4.91
N THR A 142 -34.86 16.39 4.93
CA THR A 142 -35.49 15.31 5.65
C THR A 142 -35.10 15.53 7.11
N PRO A 143 -35.99 15.24 8.06
CA PRO A 143 -35.70 15.37 9.49
C PRO A 143 -34.51 14.49 9.94
N ASN A 144 -33.95 13.67 9.05
CA ASN A 144 -32.77 12.85 9.30
C ASN A 144 -31.97 12.68 7.97
N PRO A 145 -31.02 13.57 7.63
CA PRO A 145 -30.17 13.37 6.46
C PRO A 145 -29.39 12.07 6.65
N GLN A 146 -29.66 11.06 5.82
CA GLN A 146 -29.01 9.76 5.93
C GLN A 146 -27.53 9.91 5.63
N SER A 147 -26.72 9.51 6.60
CA SER A 147 -25.26 9.44 6.46
C SER A 147 -24.89 8.37 5.42
N PRO A 148 -23.96 8.65 4.48
CA PRO A 148 -23.63 7.68 3.46
C PRO A 148 -23.01 6.43 4.06
N VAL A 149 -23.44 5.27 3.59
CA VAL A 149 -22.88 3.97 3.91
C VAL A 149 -21.96 3.55 2.77
N ILE A 150 -20.70 3.27 3.09
CA ILE A 150 -19.67 2.91 2.12
C ILE A 150 -19.15 1.51 2.43
N LEU A 151 -19.01 0.68 1.42
CA LEU A 151 -18.37 -0.64 1.52
C LEU A 151 -16.99 -0.59 0.86
N ASP A 152 -15.94 -0.85 1.62
CA ASP A 152 -14.56 -1.03 1.15
C ASP A 152 -14.21 -2.52 1.12
N LEU A 153 -14.20 -3.11 -0.08
CA LEU A 153 -13.78 -4.50 -0.28
C LEU A 153 -12.27 -4.59 -0.46
N CYS A 154 -11.65 -5.62 0.12
CA CYS A 154 -10.18 -5.81 0.10
C CYS A 154 -9.43 -4.66 0.79
N THR A 155 -9.90 -4.23 1.97
CA THR A 155 -9.47 -2.99 2.64
C THR A 155 -7.97 -2.95 2.99
N GLY A 156 -7.28 -4.10 3.11
CA GLY A 156 -5.85 -4.16 3.35
C GLY A 156 -5.45 -3.45 4.65
N THR A 157 -4.69 -2.37 4.55
CA THR A 157 -4.28 -1.53 5.69
C THR A 157 -5.38 -0.59 6.17
N GLY A 158 -6.56 -0.61 5.55
CA GLY A 158 -7.62 0.35 5.78
C GLY A 158 -7.39 1.68 5.08
N ALA A 159 -6.49 1.76 4.10
CA ALA A 159 -6.09 3.04 3.49
C ALA A 159 -7.28 3.84 2.95
N VAL A 160 -8.09 3.22 2.10
CA VAL A 160 -9.28 3.85 1.49
C VAL A 160 -10.35 4.10 2.56
N ALA A 161 -10.72 3.08 3.35
CA ALA A 161 -11.69 3.23 4.45
C ALA A 161 -11.34 4.37 5.42
N VAL A 162 -10.09 4.42 5.92
CA VAL A 162 -9.67 5.44 6.89
C VAL A 162 -9.65 6.83 6.24
N ALA A 163 -9.16 6.96 5.01
CA ALA A 163 -9.18 8.24 4.30
C ALA A 163 -10.62 8.76 4.09
N LEU A 164 -11.52 7.91 3.61
CA LEU A 164 -12.94 8.28 3.42
C LEU A 164 -13.62 8.64 4.75
N ALA A 165 -13.35 7.90 5.82
CA ALA A 165 -13.89 8.25 7.14
C ALA A 165 -13.35 9.60 7.63
N ARG A 166 -12.08 9.91 7.39
CA ARG A 166 -11.48 11.21 7.77
C ARG A 166 -12.11 12.39 7.02
N GLU A 167 -12.43 12.21 5.75
CA GLU A 167 -13.01 13.25 4.88
C GLU A 167 -14.53 13.41 5.04
N LEU A 168 -15.23 12.33 5.36
CA LEU A 168 -16.69 12.29 5.46
C LEU A 168 -17.11 12.01 6.90
N LEU A 169 -17.26 13.07 7.70
CA LEU A 169 -17.50 12.98 9.15
C LEU A 169 -18.74 12.17 9.53
N ALA A 170 -19.77 12.19 8.70
CA ALA A 170 -21.01 11.46 8.94
C ALA A 170 -20.97 10.03 8.38
N ALA A 171 -20.07 9.71 7.44
CA ALA A 171 -20.10 8.43 6.74
C ALA A 171 -19.88 7.24 7.70
N ARG A 172 -20.63 6.17 7.44
CA ARG A 172 -20.41 4.85 8.02
C ARG A 172 -19.71 3.97 7.00
N ILE A 173 -18.67 3.27 7.41
CA ILE A 173 -17.89 2.42 6.51
C ILE A 173 -17.95 0.98 6.97
N ILE A 174 -18.11 0.06 6.04
CA ILE A 174 -17.93 -1.37 6.23
C ILE A 174 -16.67 -1.73 5.45
N ALA A 175 -15.63 -2.18 6.14
CA ALA A 175 -14.34 -2.50 5.56
C ALA A 175 -14.08 -4.00 5.69
N THR A 176 -13.85 -4.68 4.58
CA THR A 176 -13.74 -6.14 4.54
C THR A 176 -12.41 -6.60 3.96
N ASP A 177 -11.87 -7.69 4.51
CA ASP A 177 -10.68 -8.35 3.98
C ASP A 177 -10.65 -9.81 4.41
N ILE A 178 -10.18 -10.70 3.54
CA ILE A 178 -10.02 -12.13 3.84
C ILE A 178 -8.89 -12.37 4.86
N SER A 179 -7.92 -11.46 4.93
CA SER A 179 -6.76 -11.55 5.81
C SER A 179 -7.08 -11.02 7.21
N ARG A 180 -7.02 -11.92 8.21
CA ARG A 180 -7.06 -11.54 9.63
C ARG A 180 -5.96 -10.54 10.00
N ARG A 181 -4.82 -10.57 9.30
CA ARG A 181 -3.72 -9.63 9.53
C ARG A 181 -4.06 -8.25 8.99
N ALA A 182 -4.63 -8.16 7.78
CA ALA A 182 -5.10 -6.91 7.19
C ALA A 182 -6.13 -6.23 8.10
N ILE A 183 -7.18 -6.97 8.52
CA ILE A 183 -8.20 -6.44 9.44
C ILE A 183 -7.62 -5.87 10.75
N ARG A 184 -6.61 -6.53 11.34
CA ARG A 184 -5.94 -5.99 12.54
C ARG A 184 -5.20 -4.69 12.26
N VAL A 185 -4.48 -4.62 11.14
CA VAL A 185 -3.75 -3.40 10.73
C VAL A 185 -4.74 -2.27 10.42
N ALA A 186 -5.79 -2.56 9.66
CA ALA A 186 -6.84 -1.60 9.32
C ALA A 186 -7.54 -1.03 10.56
N ARG A 187 -7.87 -1.87 11.55
CA ARG A 187 -8.43 -1.42 12.82
C ARG A 187 -7.47 -0.52 13.59
N ALA A 188 -6.20 -0.92 13.72
CA ALA A 188 -5.19 -0.11 14.40
C ALA A 188 -4.98 1.25 13.72
N ASN A 189 -5.08 1.31 12.39
CA ASN A 189 -5.03 2.57 11.64
C ASN A 189 -6.28 3.43 11.87
N ALA A 190 -7.47 2.84 11.90
CA ALA A 190 -8.69 3.57 12.22
C ALA A 190 -8.68 4.12 13.65
N GLU A 191 -8.16 3.37 14.62
CA GLU A 191 -7.95 3.82 15.99
C GLU A 191 -6.95 4.98 16.05
N ARG A 192 -5.78 4.83 15.40
CA ARG A 192 -4.74 5.87 15.32
C ARG A 192 -5.29 7.19 14.78
N HIS A 193 -6.20 7.13 13.81
CA HIS A 193 -6.75 8.30 13.12
C HIS A 193 -8.12 8.74 13.65
N GLY A 194 -8.59 8.16 14.76
CA GLY A 194 -9.81 8.59 15.45
C GLY A 194 -11.10 8.38 14.65
N VAL A 195 -11.17 7.29 13.87
CA VAL A 195 -12.34 6.96 13.03
C VAL A 195 -12.90 5.56 13.27
N ALA A 196 -12.35 4.82 14.25
CA ALA A 196 -12.71 3.42 14.51
C ALA A 196 -14.20 3.22 14.85
N ASP A 197 -14.84 4.21 15.46
CA ASP A 197 -16.26 4.22 15.81
C ASP A 197 -17.19 4.22 14.58
N ARG A 198 -16.68 4.65 13.41
CA ARG A 198 -17.44 4.74 12.16
C ARG A 198 -17.09 3.67 11.15
N VAL A 199 -16.10 2.82 11.44
CA VAL A 199 -15.65 1.74 10.54
C VAL A 199 -15.95 0.38 11.16
N THR A 200 -16.85 -0.37 10.54
CA THR A 200 -17.11 -1.77 10.86
C THR A 200 -16.15 -2.66 10.09
N PHE A 201 -15.35 -3.46 10.79
CA PHE A 201 -14.38 -4.36 10.16
C PHE A 201 -14.88 -5.80 10.15
N LEU A 202 -15.02 -6.39 8.97
CA LEU A 202 -15.48 -7.77 8.79
C LEU A 202 -14.42 -8.60 8.07
N ARG A 203 -14.19 -9.84 8.54
CA ARG A 203 -13.26 -10.75 7.87
C ARG A 203 -14.06 -11.76 7.04
N GLY A 204 -13.80 -11.77 5.75
CA GLY A 204 -14.40 -12.75 4.84
C GLY A 204 -13.90 -12.57 3.41
N ASP A 205 -14.31 -13.47 2.55
CA ASP A 205 -13.96 -13.44 1.13
C ASP A 205 -15.02 -12.67 0.36
N LEU A 206 -14.65 -11.50 -0.16
CA LEU A 206 -15.54 -10.57 -0.87
C LEU A 206 -16.94 -10.49 -0.23
N TRP A 207 -17.97 -10.92 -0.95
CA TRP A 207 -19.38 -10.84 -0.54
C TRP A 207 -19.70 -11.70 0.67
N ARG A 208 -19.01 -12.82 0.88
CA ARG A 208 -19.22 -13.70 2.05
C ARG A 208 -18.86 -13.00 3.36
N ALA A 209 -18.05 -11.93 3.32
CA ALA A 209 -17.77 -11.12 4.49
C ALA A 209 -19.03 -10.40 5.03
N LEU A 210 -20.07 -10.27 4.20
CA LEU A 210 -21.31 -9.57 4.52
C LEU A 210 -22.45 -10.49 4.94
N ASP A 211 -22.25 -11.81 4.96
CA ASP A 211 -23.28 -12.78 5.35
C ASP A 211 -23.80 -12.45 6.76
N GLY A 212 -25.09 -12.09 6.87
CA GLY A 212 -25.73 -11.66 8.12
C GLY A 212 -25.34 -10.26 8.63
N HIS A 213 -24.52 -9.52 7.87
CA HIS A 213 -24.01 -8.19 8.24
C HIS A 213 -24.28 -7.12 7.17
N ALA A 214 -24.79 -7.50 5.99
CA ALA A 214 -25.15 -6.58 4.92
C ALA A 214 -26.25 -5.61 5.38
N PRO A 215 -26.14 -4.29 5.10
CA PRO A 215 -27.23 -3.35 5.31
C PRO A 215 -28.46 -3.74 4.48
N ALA A 216 -29.64 -3.74 5.11
CA ALA A 216 -30.88 -4.15 4.46
C ALA A 216 -31.23 -3.28 3.24
N ASP A 217 -30.93 -1.99 3.30
CA ASP A 217 -31.21 -1.02 2.24
C ASP A 217 -30.06 -0.89 1.22
N GLY A 218 -29.01 -1.72 1.34
CA GLY A 218 -27.78 -1.61 0.56
C GLY A 218 -26.89 -0.44 1.00
N VAL A 219 -25.87 -0.15 0.18
CA VAL A 219 -24.88 0.91 0.41
C VAL A 219 -24.91 1.96 -0.70
N ASP A 220 -24.46 3.17 -0.36
CA ASP A 220 -24.34 4.31 -1.29
C ASP A 220 -23.20 4.10 -2.30
N LEU A 221 -22.11 3.51 -1.83
CA LEU A 221 -20.89 3.38 -2.59
C LEU A 221 -20.17 2.09 -2.21
N ILE A 222 -19.76 1.33 -3.22
CA ILE A 222 -18.81 0.23 -3.08
C ILE A 222 -17.50 0.70 -3.69
N VAL A 223 -16.41 0.62 -2.93
CA VAL A 223 -15.04 0.87 -3.39
C VAL A 223 -14.21 -0.39 -3.21
N SER A 224 -13.24 -0.61 -4.10
CA SER A 224 -12.24 -1.65 -3.89
C SER A 224 -10.97 -1.38 -4.67
N ASN A 225 -9.83 -1.67 -4.04
CA ASN A 225 -8.58 -1.96 -4.73
C ASN A 225 -8.31 -3.48 -4.62
N PRO A 226 -8.94 -4.32 -5.48
CA PRO A 226 -8.74 -5.75 -5.43
C PRO A 226 -7.43 -6.16 -6.12
N PRO A 227 -6.92 -7.37 -5.89
CA PRO A 227 -5.75 -7.88 -6.61
C PRO A 227 -6.00 -7.89 -8.13
N TYR A 228 -5.09 -7.30 -8.92
CA TYR A 228 -5.24 -7.18 -10.38
C TYR A 228 -4.03 -7.63 -11.21
N ILE A 229 -2.98 -8.18 -10.59
CA ILE A 229 -1.78 -8.58 -11.34
C ILE A 229 -2.00 -9.98 -11.92
N PRO A 230 -1.84 -10.16 -13.25
CA PRO A 230 -1.91 -11.49 -13.85
C PRO A 230 -0.92 -12.46 -13.20
N SER A 231 -1.34 -13.69 -12.89
CA SER A 231 -0.53 -14.66 -12.16
C SER A 231 0.84 -14.94 -12.82
N GLY A 232 0.90 -14.85 -14.16
CA GLY A 232 2.13 -15.04 -14.94
C GLY A 232 3.15 -13.91 -14.79
N THR A 233 2.74 -12.73 -14.35
CA THR A 233 3.60 -11.54 -14.19
C THR A 233 4.20 -11.44 -12.78
N LEU A 234 3.68 -12.19 -11.80
CA LEU A 234 4.10 -12.06 -10.40
C LEU A 234 5.59 -12.31 -10.18
N ALA A 235 6.19 -13.24 -10.93
CA ALA A 235 7.61 -13.57 -10.82
C ALA A 235 8.53 -12.46 -11.37
N THR A 236 8.01 -11.55 -12.20
CA THR A 236 8.77 -10.46 -12.81
C THR A 236 8.62 -9.14 -12.05
N LEU A 237 7.86 -9.13 -10.96
CA LEU A 237 7.68 -7.94 -10.12
C LEU A 237 9.01 -7.57 -9.45
N MET A 238 9.15 -6.27 -9.16
CA MET A 238 10.31 -5.75 -8.43
C MET A 238 10.55 -6.52 -7.12
N PRO A 239 11.80 -6.74 -6.70
CA PRO A 239 12.13 -7.51 -5.50
C PRO A 239 11.35 -7.09 -4.26
N GLU A 240 11.13 -5.79 -4.06
CA GLU A 240 10.34 -5.23 -2.97
C GLU A 240 8.91 -5.74 -2.97
N VAL A 241 8.25 -5.73 -4.13
CA VAL A 241 6.85 -6.14 -4.27
C VAL A 241 6.69 -7.64 -3.99
N GLN A 242 7.73 -8.44 -4.22
CA GLN A 242 7.74 -9.87 -3.89
C GLN A 242 7.68 -10.15 -2.38
N TRP A 243 7.94 -9.16 -1.51
CA TRP A 243 7.74 -9.28 -0.06
C TRP A 243 6.28 -9.10 0.37
N GLU A 244 5.45 -8.54 -0.49
CA GLU A 244 4.04 -8.28 -0.22
C GLU A 244 3.24 -9.59 -0.40
N PRO A 245 2.10 -9.74 0.30
CA PRO A 245 1.36 -11.00 0.25
C PRO A 245 0.87 -11.25 -1.18
N ARG A 246 1.25 -12.38 -1.77
CA ARG A 246 0.80 -12.79 -3.11
C ARG A 246 -0.72 -12.65 -3.29
N ARG A 247 -1.50 -12.97 -2.26
CA ARG A 247 -2.98 -12.84 -2.29
C ARG A 247 -3.47 -11.41 -2.53
N ALA A 248 -2.72 -10.39 -2.12
CA ALA A 248 -3.09 -9.00 -2.38
C ALA A 248 -2.65 -8.50 -3.77
N LEU A 249 -1.92 -9.33 -4.53
CA LEU A 249 -1.35 -8.97 -5.83
C LEU A 249 -1.99 -9.79 -6.96
N ASP A 250 -2.08 -11.10 -6.78
CA ASP A 250 -2.50 -12.08 -7.78
C ASP A 250 -4.00 -11.96 -8.09
N GLY A 251 -4.33 -11.33 -9.22
CA GLY A 251 -5.70 -11.19 -9.73
C GLY A 251 -6.16 -12.36 -10.61
N GLY A 252 -5.45 -13.49 -10.57
CA GLY A 252 -5.75 -14.67 -11.38
C GLY A 252 -5.11 -14.61 -12.77
N ARG A 253 -5.55 -15.51 -13.67
CA ARG A 253 -4.90 -15.75 -14.99
C ARG A 253 -4.68 -14.48 -15.80
N ASP A 254 -5.68 -13.62 -15.83
CA ASP A 254 -5.69 -12.35 -16.55
C ASP A 254 -5.76 -11.14 -15.63
N GLY A 255 -5.64 -11.31 -14.31
CA GLY A 255 -5.71 -10.16 -13.39
C GLY A 255 -7.11 -9.56 -13.17
N LEU A 256 -8.18 -10.10 -13.78
CA LEU A 256 -9.53 -9.55 -13.66
C LEU A 256 -10.51 -10.46 -12.91
N GLN A 257 -10.01 -11.53 -12.27
CA GLN A 257 -10.87 -12.48 -11.56
C GLN A 257 -11.74 -11.78 -10.51
N PHE A 258 -11.12 -10.98 -9.63
CA PHE A 258 -11.84 -10.31 -8.55
C PHE A 258 -12.70 -9.16 -9.05
N HIS A 259 -12.30 -8.45 -10.11
CA HIS A 259 -13.15 -7.43 -10.75
C HIS A 259 -14.46 -8.03 -11.23
N ARG A 260 -14.42 -9.17 -11.92
CA ARG A 260 -15.63 -9.85 -12.39
C ARG A 260 -16.53 -10.29 -11.25
N GLU A 261 -15.95 -10.86 -10.20
CA GLU A 261 -16.70 -11.30 -9.02
C GLU A 261 -17.33 -10.13 -8.26
N ILE A 262 -16.61 -9.02 -8.14
CA ILE A 262 -17.14 -7.81 -7.51
C ILE A 262 -18.25 -7.19 -8.39
N ILE A 263 -18.03 -7.03 -9.68
CA ILE A 263 -19.04 -6.46 -10.59
C ILE A 263 -20.33 -7.31 -10.56
N ALA A 264 -20.20 -8.64 -10.54
CA ALA A 264 -21.35 -9.54 -10.52
C ALA A 264 -22.17 -9.47 -9.22
N GLY A 265 -21.53 -9.27 -8.06
CA GLY A 265 -22.21 -9.21 -6.76
C GLY A 265 -22.71 -7.81 -6.37
N ALA A 266 -22.09 -6.75 -6.90
CA ALA A 266 -22.39 -5.38 -6.52
C ALA A 266 -23.88 -4.98 -6.59
N PRO A 267 -24.68 -5.38 -7.61
CA PRO A 267 -26.09 -5.00 -7.69
C PRO A 267 -26.95 -5.44 -6.50
N GLN A 268 -26.58 -6.52 -5.79
CA GLN A 268 -27.32 -7.00 -4.61
C GLN A 268 -27.03 -6.19 -3.34
N HIS A 269 -25.94 -5.42 -3.36
CA HIS A 269 -25.47 -4.65 -2.20
C HIS A 269 -25.58 -3.14 -2.41
N LEU A 270 -25.82 -2.68 -3.64
CA LEU A 270 -26.04 -1.26 -3.95
C LEU A 270 -27.50 -0.90 -3.80
N ARG A 271 -27.75 0.24 -3.18
CA ARG A 271 -29.08 0.87 -3.22
C ARG A 271 -29.34 1.52 -4.59
N PRO A 272 -30.58 1.88 -4.93
CA PRO A 272 -30.86 2.67 -6.14
C PRO A 272 -30.04 3.96 -6.19
N GLY A 273 -29.34 4.19 -7.30
CA GLY A 273 -28.44 5.33 -7.47
C GLY A 273 -27.07 5.20 -6.77
N GLY A 274 -26.79 4.06 -6.13
CA GLY A 274 -25.46 3.76 -5.60
C GLY A 274 -24.42 3.52 -6.70
N CYS A 275 -23.15 3.65 -6.36
CA CYS A 275 -22.04 3.54 -7.31
C CYS A 275 -21.04 2.43 -6.93
N LEU A 276 -20.38 1.87 -7.93
CA LEU A 276 -19.23 0.98 -7.78
C LEU A 276 -17.99 1.68 -8.34
N LEU A 277 -16.92 1.71 -7.55
CA LEU A 277 -15.60 2.19 -7.98
C LEU A 277 -14.56 1.10 -7.74
N LEU A 278 -13.79 0.77 -8.77
CA LEU A 278 -12.73 -0.24 -8.71
C LEU A 278 -11.43 0.36 -9.23
N GLU A 279 -10.33 0.15 -8.50
CA GLU A 279 -9.00 0.31 -9.07
C GLU A 279 -8.73 -0.81 -10.08
N ILE A 280 -8.13 -0.45 -11.21
CA ILE A 280 -7.75 -1.38 -12.28
C ILE A 280 -6.28 -1.16 -12.67
N GLY A 281 -5.60 -2.21 -13.10
CA GLY A 281 -4.24 -2.10 -13.63
C GLY A 281 -4.18 -1.31 -14.93
N ALA A 282 -3.08 -0.58 -15.17
CA ALA A 282 -2.91 0.34 -16.30
C ALA A 282 -3.03 -0.28 -17.70
N ILE A 283 -2.89 -1.60 -17.84
CA ILE A 283 -3.03 -2.31 -19.11
C ILE A 283 -4.49 -2.52 -19.54
N TRP A 284 -5.44 -2.26 -18.65
CA TRP A 284 -6.87 -2.44 -18.90
C TRP A 284 -7.51 -1.13 -19.35
N ARG A 285 -8.37 -1.21 -20.37
CA ARG A 285 -9.18 -0.08 -20.84
C ARG A 285 -10.60 -0.23 -20.30
N VAL A 286 -11.19 0.89 -19.91
CA VAL A 286 -12.61 0.96 -19.50
C VAL A 286 -13.48 1.11 -20.74
N GLY A 287 -14.43 0.19 -20.92
CA GLY A 287 -15.56 0.38 -21.84
C GLY A 287 -16.69 1.11 -21.12
N THR A 288 -17.34 2.07 -21.78
CA THR A 288 -18.52 2.74 -21.23
C THR A 288 -19.77 1.93 -21.58
N ALA A 289 -20.50 1.46 -20.58
CA ALA A 289 -21.78 0.80 -20.73
C ALA A 289 -22.89 1.70 -20.17
N SER A 290 -23.94 1.93 -20.97
CA SER A 290 -25.10 2.76 -20.59
C SER A 290 -25.99 2.09 -19.53
N SER A 291 -25.87 0.77 -19.38
CA SER A 291 -26.58 -0.04 -18.40
C SER A 291 -25.67 -1.18 -17.90
N TRP A 292 -25.91 -1.68 -16.67
CA TRP A 292 -25.17 -2.81 -16.10
C TRP A 292 -25.21 -4.08 -16.97
N HIS A 293 -26.23 -4.22 -17.82
CA HIS A 293 -26.39 -5.35 -18.74
C HIS A 293 -25.57 -5.22 -20.03
N ASP A 294 -24.99 -4.04 -20.31
CA ASP A 294 -24.22 -3.76 -21.53
C ASP A 294 -22.69 -3.78 -21.31
N ALA A 295 -22.23 -4.04 -20.08
CA ALA A 295 -20.81 -4.10 -19.74
C ALA A 295 -20.17 -5.39 -20.30
N THR A 296 -19.79 -5.36 -21.58
CA THR A 296 -18.95 -6.40 -22.19
C THR A 296 -17.47 -6.13 -21.88
N PRO A 297 -16.70 -7.14 -21.45
CA PRO A 297 -15.25 -7.03 -21.42
C PRO A 297 -14.77 -6.80 -22.86
N VAL A 298 -14.09 -5.68 -23.10
CA VAL A 298 -13.39 -5.47 -24.36
C VAL A 298 -12.13 -6.35 -24.30
N GLU A 299 -12.20 -7.56 -24.85
CA GLU A 299 -11.01 -8.36 -25.15
C GLU A 299 -10.21 -7.65 -26.25
N THR A 300 -8.94 -7.36 -26.01
CA THR A 300 -8.03 -6.99 -27.09
C THR A 300 -6.73 -7.75 -27.01
N GLU A 301 -6.28 -8.14 -28.20
CA GLU A 301 -5.06 -8.87 -28.51
C GLU A 301 -3.80 -8.28 -27.84
N LYS A 302 -2.82 -9.16 -27.62
CA LYS A 302 -1.51 -8.81 -27.04
C LYS A 302 -0.89 -7.63 -27.79
N PRO A 303 -0.30 -6.64 -27.09
CA PRO A 303 0.44 -5.57 -27.76
C PRO A 303 1.68 -6.16 -28.46
N THR A 304 1.72 -6.05 -29.79
CA THR A 304 2.94 -6.28 -30.57
C THR A 304 3.88 -5.11 -30.32
N ILE A 305 5.00 -5.38 -29.64
CA ILE A 305 6.07 -4.40 -29.47
C ILE A 305 6.87 -4.36 -30.78
N GLU A 306 6.54 -3.43 -31.68
CA GLU A 306 7.41 -3.10 -32.80
C GLU A 306 8.55 -2.19 -32.32
N HIS A 307 9.76 -2.74 -32.24
CA HIS A 307 10.98 -1.96 -32.09
C HIS A 307 11.24 -1.17 -33.37
N ARG A 308 10.94 0.13 -33.36
CA ARG A 308 11.41 1.07 -34.38
C ARG A 308 12.74 1.67 -33.91
N PRO A 309 13.89 1.37 -34.55
CA PRO A 309 15.14 2.03 -34.20
C PRO A 309 15.08 3.52 -34.58
N LEU A 310 15.55 4.38 -33.69
CA LEU A 310 15.67 5.82 -33.91
C LEU A 310 16.72 6.11 -35.01
N PRO A 311 16.47 7.08 -35.90
CA PRO A 311 17.45 7.46 -36.92
C PRO A 311 18.67 8.13 -36.27
N ILE A 312 19.85 7.70 -36.72
CA ILE A 312 21.13 8.35 -36.43
C ILE A 312 21.24 9.52 -37.40
N GLU A 313 21.21 10.76 -36.88
CA GLU A 313 21.59 11.94 -37.67
C GLU A 313 23.12 12.08 -37.64
N ASN A 314 23.70 12.21 -38.85
CA ASN A 314 25.09 12.60 -39.11
C ASN A 314 25.21 14.12 -39.20
#